data_AF-A0A2Z6QLH7-F1
#
_entry.id   AF-A0A2Z6QLH7-F1
#
_cell.length_a   1.000
_cell.length_b   1.000
_cell.length_c   1.000
_cell.angle_alpha   90.00
_cell.angle_beta   90.00
_cell.angle_gamma   90.00
#
_symmetry.space_group_name_H-M   'P 1'
#
loop_
_entity.id
_entity.type
_entity.pdbx_description
1 polymer ?
#
loop_
_entity_poly.entity_id
_entity_poly.type
_entity_poly.pdbx_seq_one_letter_code
_entity_poly.pdbx_strand_id
1 'polypeptide(L)'
;MFILIFAIPITWSFLGEINQKIFVYFVCACKVLTSHALQKSELDEAFTKLLKMNKLIKKKYGQEKISPNLHLCLHICECAFDYGPLSSFWCFSFERMNGILGSYKNSKRNIETELIKIMIENSFLDYFLTNCDDNILNTTLDIIKPRKSAGSLAALDDFTSDEYQNFLRLSLIEDESAYGTERFSRLLMKPCKETCLPNYILDLLVEFYDSLYEENFVPIYSITVPNNDIVVNYKIIQYGRLRIGADIYGSVQAARHEKSSYILARFVQEDGSIDIYPGQVQFYFEHTIYLKNSRSLTHTLALVKWYRPVQDHRTRYFCQVDDDIKSCNVELWTDEFYDMRRDSIIPIHHILGKFIRCNFKIGTRKIKEYMAVIPLNKKISF
;
A
#
# COMPACT_ATOMS: atom_id res chain seq x y z
N MET A 1 -12.78 -11.06 3.78
CA MET A 1 -11.82 -11.24 2.67
C MET A 1 -10.38 -10.88 3.04
N PHE A 2 -10.12 -9.75 3.71
CA PHE A 2 -8.76 -9.29 4.08
C PHE A 2 -7.92 -10.31 4.89
N ILE A 3 -8.57 -11.11 5.75
CA ILE A 3 -7.89 -12.14 6.57
C ILE A 3 -7.37 -13.31 5.72
N LEU A 4 -7.94 -13.54 4.53
CA LEU A 4 -7.69 -14.75 3.75
C LEU A 4 -6.29 -14.78 3.11
N ILE A 5 -5.72 -13.61 2.79
CA ILE A 5 -4.36 -13.52 2.26
C ILE A 5 -3.34 -14.01 3.30
N PHE A 6 -3.57 -13.70 4.58
CA PHE A 6 -2.71 -14.16 5.68
C PHE A 6 -2.93 -15.62 6.06
N ALA A 7 -4.08 -16.19 5.70
CA ALA A 7 -4.45 -17.53 6.11
C ALA A 7 -3.70 -18.62 5.32
N ILE A 8 -3.20 -18.33 4.10
CA ILE A 8 -2.39 -19.29 3.32
C ILE A 8 -1.17 -19.78 4.11
N PRO A 9 -0.22 -18.91 4.51
CA PRO A 9 1.00 -19.37 5.18
C PRO A 9 0.70 -20.03 6.54
N ILE A 10 -0.38 -19.63 7.21
CA ILE A 10 -0.76 -20.19 8.51
C ILE A 10 -1.35 -21.59 8.36
N THR A 11 -2.20 -21.80 7.36
CA THR A 11 -2.95 -23.06 7.21
C THR A 11 -2.24 -24.08 6.31
N TRP A 12 -1.22 -23.66 5.54
CA TRP A 12 -0.57 -24.50 4.52
C TRP A 12 -0.15 -25.87 5.02
N SER A 13 0.53 -25.93 6.18
CA SER A 13 1.02 -27.19 6.76
C SER A 13 -0.07 -28.10 7.32
N PHE A 14 -1.28 -27.58 7.55
CA PHE A 14 -2.40 -28.33 8.11
C PHE A 14 -3.35 -28.88 7.03
N LEU A 15 -3.22 -28.41 5.78
CA LEU A 15 -4.10 -28.78 4.68
C LEU A 15 -3.47 -29.87 3.82
N GLY A 16 -4.24 -30.90 3.46
CA GLY A 16 -3.85 -31.83 2.41
C GLY A 16 -3.86 -31.17 1.02
N GLU A 17 -3.14 -31.74 0.07
CA GLU A 17 -2.86 -31.12 -1.25
C GLU A 17 -4.11 -30.57 -1.95
N ILE A 18 -5.18 -31.36 -2.08
CA ILE A 18 -6.43 -30.90 -2.73
C ILE A 18 -7.04 -29.69 -2.01
N ASN A 19 -6.92 -29.62 -0.68
CA ASN A 19 -7.43 -28.49 0.09
C ASN A 19 -6.58 -27.24 -0.07
N GLN A 20 -5.25 -27.41 -0.18
CA GLN A 20 -4.36 -26.31 -0.52
C GLN A 20 -4.76 -25.72 -1.89
N LYS A 21 -5.01 -26.56 -2.90
CA LYS A 21 -5.47 -26.09 -4.22
C LYS A 21 -6.79 -25.34 -4.17
N ILE A 22 -7.80 -25.91 -3.49
CA ILE A 22 -9.11 -25.24 -3.28
C ILE A 22 -8.90 -23.86 -2.65
N PHE A 23 -8.08 -23.80 -1.59
CA PHE A 23 -7.89 -22.57 -0.84
C PHE A 23 -7.11 -21.51 -1.65
N VAL A 24 -6.05 -21.89 -2.35
CA VAL A 24 -5.27 -20.98 -3.20
C VAL A 24 -6.11 -20.40 -4.32
N TYR A 25 -6.87 -21.22 -5.03
CA TYR A 25 -7.76 -20.72 -6.08
C TYR A 25 -8.76 -19.70 -5.55
N PHE A 26 -9.33 -19.94 -4.37
CA PHE A 26 -10.23 -19.00 -3.73
C PHE A 26 -9.53 -17.67 -3.41
N VAL A 27 -8.38 -17.72 -2.73
CA VAL A 27 -7.64 -16.52 -2.32
C VAL A 27 -7.16 -15.72 -3.52
N CYS A 28 -6.67 -16.39 -4.58
CA CYS A 28 -6.28 -15.73 -5.82
C CYS A 28 -7.45 -15.03 -6.52
N ALA A 29 -8.61 -15.68 -6.61
CA ALA A 29 -9.80 -15.05 -7.17
C ALA A 29 -10.24 -13.85 -6.32
N CYS A 30 -10.26 -14.00 -4.99
CA CYS A 30 -10.58 -12.91 -4.08
C CYS A 30 -9.61 -11.73 -4.24
N LYS A 31 -8.31 -11.98 -4.42
CA LYS A 31 -7.29 -10.93 -4.65
C LYS A 31 -7.64 -10.08 -5.85
N VAL A 32 -7.98 -10.69 -6.98
CA VAL A 32 -8.41 -9.99 -8.19
C VAL A 32 -9.71 -9.22 -7.94
N LEU A 33 -10.72 -9.88 -7.39
CA LEU A 33 -12.03 -9.28 -7.16
C LEU A 33 -12.01 -8.10 -6.15
N THR A 34 -11.01 -8.04 -5.28
CA THR A 34 -10.78 -6.89 -4.38
C THR A 34 -10.01 -5.73 -5.00
N SER A 35 -9.50 -5.87 -6.22
CA SER A 35 -8.73 -4.81 -6.87
C SER A 35 -9.62 -3.63 -7.27
N HIS A 36 -9.05 -2.42 -7.24
CA HIS A 36 -9.74 -1.18 -7.64
C HIS A 36 -9.94 -1.05 -9.15
N ALA A 37 -8.95 -1.48 -9.93
CA ALA A 37 -9.06 -1.58 -11.36
C ALA A 37 -9.22 -3.06 -11.71
N LEU A 38 -10.29 -3.37 -12.44
CA LEU A 38 -10.56 -4.72 -12.89
C LEU A 38 -10.38 -4.74 -14.40
N GLN A 39 -9.37 -5.47 -14.88
CA GLN A 39 -9.30 -5.77 -16.30
C GLN A 39 -10.14 -7.02 -16.60
N LYS A 40 -10.74 -7.05 -17.78
CA LYS A 40 -11.55 -8.20 -18.22
C LYS A 40 -10.76 -9.51 -18.19
N SER A 41 -9.50 -9.48 -18.64
CA SER A 41 -8.58 -10.62 -18.60
C SER A 41 -8.36 -11.17 -17.18
N GLU A 42 -8.21 -10.30 -16.19
CA GLU A 42 -8.04 -10.69 -14.79
C GLU A 42 -9.33 -11.28 -14.21
N LEU A 43 -10.49 -10.72 -14.57
CA LEU A 43 -11.80 -11.25 -14.17
C LEU A 43 -12.05 -12.66 -14.75
N ASP A 44 -11.68 -12.89 -16.01
CA ASP A 44 -11.78 -14.22 -16.64
C ASP A 44 -10.88 -15.26 -15.93
N GLU A 45 -9.69 -14.84 -15.50
CA GLU A 45 -8.79 -15.67 -14.69
C GLU A 45 -9.41 -15.98 -13.32
N ALA A 46 -9.96 -14.97 -12.64
CA ALA A 46 -10.62 -15.13 -11.36
C ALA A 46 -11.82 -16.09 -11.45
N PHE A 47 -12.66 -15.94 -12.47
CA PHE A 47 -13.78 -16.83 -12.76
C PHE A 47 -13.29 -18.28 -12.96
N THR A 48 -12.26 -18.46 -13.77
CA THR A 48 -11.66 -19.79 -14.01
C THR A 48 -11.18 -20.44 -12.72
N LYS A 49 -10.54 -19.68 -11.82
CA LYS A 49 -10.09 -20.17 -10.51
C LYS A 49 -11.28 -20.56 -9.62
N LEU A 50 -12.34 -19.75 -9.56
CA LEU A 50 -13.56 -20.08 -8.80
C LEU A 50 -14.27 -21.33 -9.34
N LEU A 51 -14.32 -21.48 -10.66
CA LEU A 51 -14.90 -22.68 -11.29
C LEU A 51 -14.09 -23.94 -10.96
N LYS A 52 -12.76 -23.86 -11.06
CA LYS A 52 -11.86 -24.96 -10.67
C LYS A 52 -12.03 -25.32 -9.19
N MET A 53 -12.08 -24.32 -8.32
CA MET A 53 -12.36 -24.49 -6.89
C MET A 53 -13.66 -25.27 -6.65
N ASN A 54 -14.78 -24.84 -7.25
CA ASN A 54 -16.07 -25.50 -7.09
C ASN A 54 -16.06 -26.94 -7.60
N LYS A 55 -15.40 -27.21 -8.73
CA LYS A 55 -15.22 -28.58 -9.24
C LYS A 55 -14.43 -29.47 -8.28
N LEU A 56 -13.36 -28.93 -7.67
CA LEU A 56 -12.57 -29.66 -6.66
C LEU A 56 -13.38 -29.92 -5.38
N ILE A 57 -14.16 -28.95 -4.92
CA ILE A 57 -15.05 -29.12 -3.75
C ILE A 57 -16.06 -30.22 -4.03
N LYS A 58 -16.76 -30.17 -5.17
CA LYS A 58 -17.72 -31.20 -5.59
C LYS A 58 -17.08 -32.59 -5.62
N LYS A 59 -15.89 -32.71 -6.20
CA LYS A 59 -15.19 -34.01 -6.33
C LYS A 59 -14.76 -34.57 -4.98
N LYS A 60 -14.25 -33.73 -4.07
CA LYS A 60 -13.68 -34.17 -2.79
C LYS A 60 -14.72 -34.33 -1.69
N TYR A 61 -15.68 -33.42 -1.62
CA TYR A 61 -16.61 -33.30 -0.50
C TYR A 61 -18.06 -33.64 -0.86
N GLY A 62 -18.35 -33.94 -2.13
CA GLY A 62 -19.69 -34.26 -2.60
C GLY A 62 -20.46 -33.05 -3.14
N GLN A 63 -21.49 -33.33 -3.95
CA GLN A 63 -22.34 -32.32 -4.58
C GLN A 63 -23.17 -31.54 -3.56
N GLU A 64 -23.56 -32.19 -2.47
CA GLU A 64 -24.33 -31.64 -1.36
C GLU A 64 -23.61 -30.52 -0.61
N LYS A 65 -22.28 -30.40 -0.77
CA LYS A 65 -21.48 -29.32 -0.20
C LYS A 65 -21.39 -28.09 -1.09
N ILE A 66 -21.91 -28.15 -2.32
CA ILE A 66 -22.05 -26.97 -3.17
C ILE A 66 -23.26 -26.16 -2.69
N SER A 67 -23.00 -25.22 -1.80
CA SER A 67 -24.01 -24.30 -1.28
C SER A 67 -24.43 -23.26 -2.33
N PRO A 68 -25.59 -22.62 -2.17
CA PRO A 68 -25.98 -21.48 -3.00
C PRO A 68 -24.92 -20.38 -3.05
N ASN A 69 -24.21 -20.12 -1.95
CA ASN A 69 -23.13 -19.12 -1.92
C ASN A 69 -21.96 -19.50 -2.83
N LEU A 70 -21.57 -20.79 -2.86
CA LEU A 70 -20.52 -21.25 -3.77
C LEU A 70 -20.96 -21.16 -5.23
N HIS A 71 -22.24 -21.40 -5.52
CA HIS A 71 -22.80 -21.16 -6.85
C HIS A 71 -22.77 -19.67 -7.21
N LEU A 72 -23.23 -18.79 -6.32
CA LEU A 72 -23.25 -17.34 -6.52
C LEU A 72 -21.86 -16.74 -6.73
N CYS A 73 -20.80 -17.33 -6.15
CA CYS A 73 -19.43 -16.94 -6.44
C CYS A 73 -19.09 -16.99 -7.94
N LEU A 74 -19.76 -17.84 -8.75
CA LEU A 74 -19.50 -17.90 -10.19
C LEU A 74 -20.05 -16.69 -10.94
N HIS A 75 -21.12 -16.06 -10.43
CA HIS A 75 -21.73 -14.87 -11.03
C HIS A 75 -21.06 -13.57 -10.58
N ILE A 76 -20.19 -13.64 -9.56
CA ILE A 76 -19.60 -12.45 -8.96
C ILE A 76 -18.69 -11.69 -9.94
N CYS A 77 -18.05 -12.40 -10.88
CA CYS A 77 -17.22 -11.81 -11.91
C CYS A 77 -18.05 -11.01 -12.91
N GLU A 78 -19.25 -11.49 -13.27
CA GLU A 78 -20.20 -10.77 -14.13
C GLU A 78 -20.71 -9.52 -13.40
N CYS A 79 -21.12 -9.64 -12.13
CA CYS A 79 -21.51 -8.50 -11.33
C CYS A 79 -20.39 -7.46 -11.21
N ALA A 80 -19.13 -7.89 -11.04
CA ALA A 80 -17.99 -6.99 -10.96
C ALA A 80 -17.70 -6.29 -12.31
N PHE A 81 -18.02 -6.95 -13.42
CA PHE A 81 -17.93 -6.35 -14.75
C PHE A 81 -19.01 -5.28 -14.98
N ASP A 82 -20.24 -5.54 -14.55
CA ASP A 82 -21.38 -4.66 -14.78
C ASP A 82 -21.42 -3.46 -13.80
N TYR A 83 -21.13 -3.70 -12.51
CA TYR A 83 -21.26 -2.71 -11.44
C TYR A 83 -19.92 -2.12 -10.97
N GLY A 84 -18.82 -2.60 -11.53
CA GLY A 84 -17.46 -2.21 -11.13
C GLY A 84 -16.93 -3.01 -9.93
N PRO A 85 -15.86 -2.53 -9.27
CA PRO A 85 -15.21 -3.25 -8.18
C PRO A 85 -16.16 -3.68 -7.08
N LEU A 86 -15.88 -4.83 -6.47
CA LEU A 86 -16.68 -5.37 -5.38
C LEU A 86 -16.91 -4.38 -4.23
N SER A 87 -15.92 -3.53 -3.95
CA SER A 87 -16.02 -2.48 -2.93
C SER A 87 -17.16 -1.50 -3.16
N SER A 88 -17.59 -1.30 -4.42
CA SER A 88 -18.64 -0.35 -4.78
C SER A 88 -20.03 -0.79 -4.33
N PHE A 89 -20.27 -2.09 -4.19
CA PHE A 89 -21.59 -2.65 -3.85
C PHE A 89 -21.56 -3.60 -2.64
N TRP A 90 -20.48 -3.60 -1.85
CA TRP A 90 -20.41 -4.33 -0.60
C TRP A 90 -21.30 -3.73 0.49
N CYS A 91 -21.83 -4.60 1.34
CA CYS A 91 -22.67 -4.18 2.46
C CYS A 91 -21.91 -3.51 3.63
N PHE A 92 -20.59 -3.37 3.57
CA PHE A 92 -19.82 -2.73 4.65
C PHE A 92 -20.24 -1.29 4.91
N SER A 93 -20.60 -0.54 3.87
CA SER A 93 -21.12 0.83 4.01
C SER A 93 -22.46 0.84 4.76
N PHE A 94 -23.34 -0.11 4.48
CA PHE A 94 -24.62 -0.27 5.19
C PHE A 94 -24.41 -0.70 6.66
N GLU A 95 -23.55 -1.69 6.92
CA GLU A 95 -23.22 -2.11 8.29
C GLU A 95 -22.60 -0.96 9.10
N ARG A 96 -21.76 -0.14 8.45
CA ARG A 96 -21.21 1.07 9.06
C ARG A 96 -22.31 2.08 9.38
N MET A 97 -23.22 2.34 8.45
CA MET A 97 -24.36 3.23 8.68
C MET A 97 -25.23 2.72 9.83
N ASN A 98 -25.50 1.42 9.90
CA ASN A 98 -26.21 0.81 11.03
C ASN A 98 -25.50 1.10 12.36
N GLY A 99 -24.17 1.04 12.39
CA GLY A 99 -23.37 1.42 13.57
C GLY A 99 -23.49 2.90 13.95
N ILE A 100 -23.50 3.80 12.97
CA ILE A 100 -23.70 5.25 13.20
C ILE A 100 -25.11 5.50 13.74
N LEU A 101 -26.13 4.93 13.09
CA LEU A 101 -27.52 5.02 13.52
C LEU A 101 -27.72 4.48 14.94
N GLY A 102 -27.08 3.35 15.25
CA GLY A 102 -27.08 2.77 16.59
C GLY A 102 -26.36 3.61 17.66
N SER A 103 -25.50 4.55 17.26
CA SER A 103 -24.75 5.41 18.20
C SER A 103 -25.56 6.62 18.69
N TYR A 104 -26.65 6.98 18.01
CA TYR A 104 -27.52 8.05 18.46
C TYR A 104 -28.25 7.64 19.74
N LYS A 105 -28.32 8.56 20.69
CA LYS A 105 -29.11 8.36 21.90
C LYS A 105 -30.58 8.27 21.48
N ASN A 106 -31.18 7.10 21.68
CA ASN A 106 -32.60 6.86 21.46
C ASN A 106 -33.21 6.20 22.69
N SER A 107 -34.53 6.31 22.84
CA SER A 107 -35.30 5.75 23.96
C SER A 107 -35.46 4.22 23.89
N LYS A 108 -34.99 3.60 22.81
CA LYS A 108 -35.21 2.18 22.43
C LYS A 108 -36.68 1.78 22.25
N ARG A 109 -37.63 2.73 22.27
CA ARG A 109 -39.06 2.46 22.09
C ARG A 109 -39.52 2.75 20.67
N ASN A 110 -39.18 3.94 20.14
CA ASN A 110 -39.54 4.37 18.78
C ASN A 110 -38.28 4.85 18.03
N ILE A 111 -37.36 3.93 17.77
CA ILE A 111 -36.03 4.21 17.22
C ILE A 111 -36.12 4.93 15.88
N GLU A 112 -36.96 4.46 14.95
CA GLU A 112 -37.10 5.01 13.61
C GLU A 112 -37.55 6.48 13.63
N THR A 113 -38.60 6.81 14.39
CA THR A 113 -39.14 8.17 14.48
C THR A 113 -38.14 9.14 15.12
N GLU A 114 -37.41 8.69 16.13
CA GLU A 114 -36.39 9.50 16.80
C GLU A 114 -35.19 9.77 15.89
N LEU A 115 -34.73 8.77 15.14
CA LEU A 115 -33.66 8.94 14.16
C LEU A 115 -34.06 9.91 13.04
N ILE A 116 -35.28 9.79 12.53
CA ILE A 116 -35.80 10.70 11.49
C ILE A 116 -35.82 12.15 12.00
N LYS A 117 -36.24 12.38 13.25
CA LYS A 117 -36.21 13.73 13.85
C LYS A 117 -34.80 14.30 13.92
N ILE A 118 -33.84 13.51 14.38
CA ILE A 118 -32.43 13.93 14.45
C ILE A 118 -31.89 14.27 13.06
N MET A 119 -32.20 13.46 12.04
CA MET A 119 -31.78 13.74 10.66
C MET A 119 -32.39 15.03 10.12
N ILE A 120 -33.68 15.25 10.36
CA ILE A 120 -34.37 16.47 9.94
C ILE A 120 -33.73 17.69 10.62
N GLU A 121 -33.54 17.65 11.94
CA GLU A 121 -32.91 18.73 12.70
C GLU A 121 -31.50 19.05 12.18
N ASN A 122 -30.68 18.03 11.92
CA ASN A 122 -29.34 18.23 11.32
C ASN A 122 -29.41 18.82 9.91
N SER A 123 -30.35 18.38 9.07
CA SER A 123 -30.50 18.92 7.71
C SER A 123 -30.92 20.40 7.70
N PHE A 124 -31.77 20.79 8.66
CA PHE A 124 -32.11 22.19 8.87
C PHE A 124 -30.90 23.00 9.33
N LEU A 125 -30.12 22.48 10.28
CA LEU A 125 -28.88 23.12 10.74
C LEU A 125 -27.88 23.30 9.59
N ASP A 126 -27.65 22.29 8.75
CA ASP A 126 -26.76 22.38 7.60
C ASP A 126 -27.23 23.43 6.57
N TYR A 127 -28.55 23.50 6.31
CA TYR A 127 -29.13 24.54 5.45
C TYR A 127 -28.90 25.94 6.02
N PHE A 128 -29.06 26.15 7.34
CA PHE A 128 -28.77 27.44 7.97
C PHE A 128 -27.28 27.78 7.91
N LEU A 129 -26.40 26.82 8.20
CA LEU A 129 -24.95 27.00 8.12
C LEU A 129 -24.53 27.39 6.68
N THR A 130 -25.09 26.76 5.66
CA THR A 130 -24.71 27.06 4.26
C THR A 130 -25.14 28.47 3.79
N ASN A 131 -26.10 29.10 4.48
CA ASN A 131 -26.70 30.38 4.08
C ASN A 131 -26.45 31.53 5.07
N CYS A 132 -25.60 31.34 6.09
CA CYS A 132 -25.27 32.37 7.08
C CYS A 132 -24.04 33.21 6.67
N ASP A 133 -24.02 34.48 7.10
CA ASP A 133 -22.86 35.37 6.95
C ASP A 133 -21.62 34.85 7.71
N ASP A 134 -20.43 34.99 7.10
CA ASP A 134 -19.15 34.45 7.56
C ASP A 134 -18.79 34.77 9.03
N ASN A 135 -19.23 35.93 9.54
CA ASN A 135 -18.95 36.34 10.92
C ASN A 135 -19.75 35.54 11.96
N ILE A 136 -21.01 35.22 11.66
CA ILE A 136 -21.85 34.39 12.54
C ILE A 136 -21.36 32.94 12.45
N LEU A 137 -21.06 32.49 11.24
CA LEU A 137 -20.55 31.16 10.92
C LEU A 137 -19.30 30.79 11.74
N ASN A 138 -18.30 31.69 11.79
CA ASN A 138 -17.07 31.48 12.56
C ASN A 138 -17.33 31.33 14.07
N THR A 139 -18.35 32.01 14.59
CA THR A 139 -18.71 31.97 16.02
C THR A 139 -19.49 30.70 16.37
N THR A 140 -20.37 30.22 15.47
CA THR A 140 -21.13 28.96 15.66
C THR A 140 -20.33 27.70 15.35
N LEU A 141 -19.39 27.74 14.41
CA LEU A 141 -18.52 26.59 14.06
C LEU A 141 -17.59 26.17 15.21
N ASP A 142 -17.15 27.12 16.05
CA ASP A 142 -16.36 26.79 17.24
C ASP A 142 -17.17 25.99 18.29
N ILE A 143 -18.49 26.14 18.28
CA ILE A 143 -19.45 25.44 19.15
C ILE A 143 -19.87 24.10 18.53
N ILE A 144 -20.07 24.06 17.22
CA ILE A 144 -20.44 22.87 16.43
C ILE A 144 -19.19 22.30 15.78
N LYS A 145 -18.18 21.93 16.57
CA LYS A 145 -17.02 21.23 16.01
C LYS A 145 -17.52 19.91 15.43
N PRO A 146 -17.37 19.65 14.12
CA PRO A 146 -17.71 18.36 13.56
C PRO A 146 -16.95 17.31 14.36
N ARG A 147 -17.69 16.27 14.76
CA ARG A 147 -17.11 15.18 15.54
C ARG A 147 -15.96 14.63 14.71
N LYS A 148 -14.72 14.79 15.19
CA LYS A 148 -13.54 14.32 14.46
C LYS A 148 -13.81 12.89 14.01
N SER A 149 -13.68 12.64 12.71
CA SER A 149 -13.80 11.31 12.16
C SER A 149 -12.93 10.35 12.97
N ALA A 150 -13.46 9.19 13.29
CA ALA A 150 -12.75 8.19 14.07
C ALA A 150 -12.31 7.02 13.17
N GLY A 151 -11.14 6.46 13.46
CA GLY A 151 -10.58 5.35 12.68
C GLY A 151 -10.14 5.77 11.28
N SER A 152 -10.40 4.92 10.28
CA SER A 152 -9.92 5.12 8.90
C SER A 152 -10.43 6.39 8.21
N LEU A 153 -11.56 6.96 8.63
CA LEU A 153 -12.09 8.21 8.03
C LEU A 153 -11.26 9.44 8.41
N ALA A 154 -10.66 9.47 9.61
CA ALA A 154 -9.74 10.56 9.99
C ALA A 154 -8.56 10.68 9.02
N ALA A 155 -8.23 9.57 8.35
CA ALA A 155 -7.14 9.52 7.38
C ALA A 155 -7.53 10.12 6.02
N LEU A 156 -8.78 10.55 5.83
CA LEU A 156 -9.33 11.05 4.57
C LEU A 156 -9.81 12.50 4.65
N ASP A 157 -10.14 12.97 5.85
CA ASP A 157 -10.53 14.37 6.09
C ASP A 157 -9.47 15.39 5.58
N ASP A 158 -8.21 14.97 5.39
CA ASP A 158 -7.10 15.82 4.92
C ASP A 158 -6.86 15.80 3.40
N PHE A 159 -7.53 14.94 2.63
CA PHE A 159 -7.28 14.73 1.19
C PHE A 159 -8.37 15.35 0.33
N THR A 160 -7.98 16.17 -0.65
CA THR A 160 -8.91 16.59 -1.72
C THR A 160 -9.03 15.48 -2.77
N SER A 161 -10.21 15.36 -3.42
CA SER A 161 -10.47 14.37 -4.48
C SER A 161 -9.41 14.41 -5.60
N ASP A 162 -8.89 15.60 -5.90
CA ASP A 162 -7.91 15.81 -6.99
C ASP A 162 -6.49 15.34 -6.62
N GLU A 163 -6.06 15.51 -5.37
CA GLU A 163 -4.78 15.00 -4.87
C GLU A 163 -4.73 13.46 -4.89
N TYR A 164 -5.86 12.82 -4.60
CA TYR A 164 -6.01 11.36 -4.63
C TYR A 164 -5.98 10.80 -6.06
N GLN A 165 -6.69 11.41 -7.00
CA GLN A 165 -6.68 10.97 -8.40
C GLN A 165 -5.31 11.16 -9.06
N ASN A 166 -4.60 12.24 -8.73
CA ASN A 166 -3.21 12.42 -9.14
C ASN A 166 -2.28 11.34 -8.56
N PHE A 167 -2.54 10.88 -7.33
CA PHE A 167 -1.75 9.81 -6.71
C PHE A 167 -1.95 8.47 -7.45
N LEU A 168 -3.21 8.11 -7.72
CA LEU A 168 -3.53 6.91 -8.49
C LEU A 168 -2.83 6.91 -9.84
N ARG A 169 -2.90 8.05 -10.55
CA ARG A 169 -2.28 8.22 -11.86
C ARG A 169 -0.76 7.99 -11.82
N LEU A 170 -0.05 8.57 -10.85
CA LEU A 170 1.41 8.40 -10.73
C LEU A 170 1.81 6.97 -10.30
N SER A 171 1.01 6.31 -9.45
CA SER A 171 1.25 4.91 -9.06
C SER A 171 1.05 3.89 -10.18
N LEU A 172 0.46 4.34 -11.29
CA LEU A 172 0.19 3.60 -12.52
C LEU A 172 1.10 4.02 -13.67
N ILE A 173 1.98 5.01 -13.47
CA ILE A 173 2.99 5.35 -14.48
C ILE A 173 3.95 4.15 -14.57
N GLU A 174 3.94 3.52 -15.74
CA GLU A 174 4.80 2.38 -16.08
C GLU A 174 6.21 2.81 -16.51
N ASP A 175 6.48 4.13 -16.60
CA ASP A 175 7.72 4.69 -17.14
C ASP A 175 8.59 5.44 -16.11
N GLU A 176 9.89 5.42 -16.40
CA GLU A 176 11.08 5.99 -15.71
C GLU A 176 11.05 7.51 -15.40
N SER A 177 9.88 8.13 -15.41
CA SER A 177 9.71 9.59 -15.34
C SER A 177 9.51 10.16 -13.92
N ALA A 178 9.58 9.33 -12.88
CA ALA A 178 9.43 9.80 -11.50
C ALA A 178 10.80 10.18 -10.90
N TYR A 179 11.17 11.45 -11.02
CA TYR A 179 12.44 12.00 -10.56
C TYR A 179 12.48 12.24 -9.04
N GLY A 180 11.32 12.21 -8.36
CA GLY A 180 11.20 12.59 -6.95
C GLY A 180 11.04 14.10 -6.74
N THR A 181 10.89 14.87 -7.82
CA THR A 181 10.66 16.33 -7.80
C THR A 181 9.19 16.69 -8.05
N GLU A 182 8.36 15.68 -8.35
CA GLU A 182 6.94 15.85 -8.62
C GLU A 182 6.25 16.49 -7.40
N ARG A 183 5.42 17.50 -7.65
CA ARG A 183 4.71 18.21 -6.57
C ARG A 183 3.65 17.28 -5.98
N PHE A 184 3.94 16.79 -4.78
CA PHE A 184 3.00 16.03 -3.97
C PHE A 184 2.95 16.62 -2.56
N SER A 185 1.94 17.45 -2.31
CA SER A 185 1.83 18.19 -1.05
C SER A 185 1.53 17.23 0.11
N ARG A 186 2.17 17.47 1.28
CA ARG A 186 1.85 16.88 2.60
C ARG A 186 2.02 15.35 2.78
N LEU A 187 2.75 14.65 1.91
CA LEU A 187 3.05 13.23 2.15
C LEU A 187 3.95 13.02 3.38
N LEU A 188 5.00 13.82 3.52
CA LEU A 188 5.96 13.67 4.60
C LEU A 188 5.40 14.23 5.91
N MET A 189 5.33 13.38 6.94
CA MET A 189 4.70 13.75 8.21
C MET A 189 5.74 14.24 9.23
N LYS A 190 5.43 15.35 9.91
CA LYS A 190 6.18 15.82 11.08
C LYS A 190 6.14 14.78 12.22
N PRO A 191 7.16 14.68 13.09
CA PRO A 191 8.33 15.54 13.18
C PRO A 191 9.38 15.24 12.10
N CYS A 192 10.06 16.28 11.64
CA CYS A 192 11.25 16.18 10.79
C CYS A 192 12.49 16.69 11.53
N LYS A 193 13.67 16.30 11.07
CA LYS A 193 14.95 16.71 11.65
C LYS A 193 15.94 17.06 10.55
N GLU A 194 16.58 18.22 10.66
CA GLU A 194 17.73 18.53 9.81
C GLU A 194 18.94 17.71 10.27
N THR A 195 19.54 16.96 9.35
CA THR A 195 20.64 16.02 9.65
C THR A 195 21.68 16.00 8.55
N CYS A 196 22.85 15.48 8.88
CA CYS A 196 23.96 15.31 7.94
C CYS A 196 24.08 13.84 7.56
N LEU A 197 24.12 13.55 6.27
CA LEU A 197 24.36 12.21 5.75
C LEU A 197 25.82 11.79 6.02
N PRO A 198 26.05 10.53 6.42
CA PRO A 198 27.38 9.93 6.39
C PRO A 198 27.95 9.92 4.97
N ASN A 199 29.28 10.03 4.84
CA ASN A 199 29.97 10.08 3.53
C ASN A 199 29.56 8.93 2.61
N TYR A 200 29.50 7.70 3.12
CA TYR A 200 29.12 6.55 2.29
C TYR A 200 27.69 6.66 1.72
N ILE A 201 26.74 7.32 2.40
CA ILE A 201 25.39 7.55 1.84
C ILE A 201 25.41 8.70 0.85
N LEU A 202 26.24 9.73 1.12
CA LEU A 202 26.41 10.84 0.20
C LEU A 202 26.97 10.35 -1.14
N ASP A 203 27.89 9.38 -1.13
CA ASP A 203 28.44 8.77 -2.35
C ASP A 203 27.34 8.07 -3.16
N LEU A 204 26.46 7.31 -2.50
CA LEU A 204 25.29 6.70 -3.15
C LEU A 204 24.31 7.75 -3.71
N LEU A 205 24.18 8.90 -3.03
CA LEU A 205 23.32 9.99 -3.48
C LEU A 205 23.90 10.72 -4.70
N VAL A 206 25.23 10.84 -4.78
CA VAL A 206 25.95 11.32 -5.96
C VAL A 206 25.71 10.36 -7.13
N GLU A 207 25.95 9.06 -6.94
CA GLU A 207 25.68 8.04 -7.97
C GLU A 207 24.22 8.08 -8.45
N PHE A 208 23.28 8.31 -7.53
CA PHE A 208 21.87 8.48 -7.86
C PHE A 208 21.64 9.68 -8.78
N TYR A 209 22.18 10.85 -8.47
CA TYR A 209 22.00 12.04 -9.29
C TYR A 209 22.73 11.98 -10.63
N ASP A 210 23.95 11.39 -10.67
CA ASP A 210 24.68 11.13 -11.91
C ASP A 210 23.82 10.29 -12.85
N SER A 211 23.21 9.22 -12.33
CA SER A 211 22.33 8.35 -13.12
C SER A 211 21.03 9.01 -13.57
N LEU A 212 20.56 10.02 -12.84
CA LEU A 212 19.26 10.66 -13.07
C LEU A 212 19.33 11.81 -14.07
N TYR A 213 20.41 12.58 -14.04
CA TYR A 213 20.59 13.79 -14.86
C TYR A 213 21.61 13.62 -15.98
N GLU A 214 22.36 12.52 -15.99
CA GLU A 214 23.48 12.30 -16.92
C GLU A 214 24.50 13.46 -16.87
N GLU A 215 24.64 14.10 -15.69
CA GLU A 215 25.60 15.17 -15.41
C GLU A 215 26.62 14.70 -14.36
N ASN A 216 27.74 15.42 -14.24
CA ASN A 216 28.77 15.12 -13.25
C ASN A 216 28.45 15.81 -11.91
N PHE A 217 28.06 15.00 -10.92
CA PHE A 217 27.92 15.41 -9.53
C PHE A 217 29.15 15.01 -8.71
N VAL A 218 29.47 15.81 -7.69
CA VAL A 218 30.56 15.53 -6.76
C VAL A 218 30.09 15.75 -5.31
N PRO A 219 30.54 14.91 -4.36
CA PRO A 219 30.21 15.12 -2.97
C PRO A 219 30.93 16.37 -2.43
N ILE A 220 30.27 17.12 -1.53
CA ILE A 220 30.83 18.38 -0.99
C ILE A 220 32.21 18.24 -0.33
N TYR A 221 32.55 17.07 0.20
CA TYR A 221 33.84 16.84 0.86
C TYR A 221 35.01 16.64 -0.12
N SER A 222 34.74 16.33 -1.40
CA SER A 222 35.79 16.14 -2.42
C SER A 222 36.21 17.42 -3.11
N ILE A 223 35.61 18.57 -2.75
CA ILE A 223 35.91 19.85 -3.37
C ILE A 223 37.25 20.37 -2.86
N THR A 224 38.26 20.31 -3.71
CA THR A 224 39.57 20.91 -3.46
C THR A 224 39.82 22.16 -4.33
N VAL A 225 39.11 22.31 -5.46
CA VAL A 225 39.23 23.43 -6.42
C VAL A 225 37.83 23.77 -6.98
N PRO A 226 37.47 25.05 -7.20
CA PRO A 226 36.21 25.40 -7.85
C PRO A 226 36.20 24.91 -9.30
N ASN A 227 35.43 23.84 -9.55
CA ASN A 227 35.18 23.25 -10.85
C ASN A 227 33.73 23.53 -11.28
N ASN A 228 33.40 23.31 -12.55
CA ASN A 228 32.02 23.40 -13.07
C ASN A 228 31.13 22.20 -12.69
N ASP A 229 31.50 21.43 -11.67
CA ASP A 229 30.79 20.23 -11.22
C ASP A 229 29.65 20.59 -10.27
N ILE A 230 28.57 19.80 -10.27
CA ILE A 230 27.43 20.06 -9.38
C ILE A 230 27.71 19.44 -8.01
N VAL A 231 27.65 20.26 -6.97
CA VAL A 231 27.94 19.83 -5.60
C VAL A 231 26.72 19.24 -4.93
N VAL A 232 26.85 18.02 -4.40
CA VAL A 232 25.85 17.37 -3.55
C VAL A 232 26.19 17.63 -2.09
N ASN A 233 25.24 18.24 -1.36
CA ASN A 233 25.40 18.58 0.06
C ASN A 233 25.07 17.36 0.94
N TYR A 234 25.74 17.23 2.10
CA TYR A 234 25.37 16.23 3.09
C TYR A 234 24.10 16.59 3.89
N LYS A 235 23.67 17.85 3.87
CA LYS A 235 22.52 18.31 4.66
C LYS A 235 21.20 17.86 4.04
N ILE A 236 20.38 17.19 4.83
CA ILE A 236 19.04 16.73 4.45
C ILE A 236 18.01 17.10 5.52
N ILE A 237 16.75 17.21 5.11
CA ILE A 237 15.62 17.23 6.02
C ILE A 237 15.06 15.80 6.10
N GLN A 238 15.26 15.14 7.22
CA GLN A 238 14.89 13.75 7.43
C GLN A 238 13.50 13.62 8.06
N TYR A 239 12.74 12.64 7.59
CA TYR A 239 11.39 12.32 8.03
C TYR A 239 11.27 10.84 8.41
N GLY A 240 10.53 10.58 9.49
CA GLY A 240 10.31 9.21 9.95
C GLY A 240 9.10 8.53 9.28
N ARG A 241 8.22 9.29 8.62
CA ARG A 241 6.91 8.82 8.16
C ARG A 241 6.51 9.48 6.86
N LEU A 242 5.93 8.67 5.98
CA LEU A 242 5.35 9.07 4.71
C LEU A 242 3.88 8.62 4.72
N ARG A 243 2.95 9.54 4.46
CA ARG A 243 1.54 9.25 4.31
C ARG A 243 1.21 9.27 2.84
N ILE A 244 0.64 8.18 2.33
CA ILE A 244 0.19 8.06 0.96
C ILE A 244 -1.29 7.69 1.00
N GLY A 245 -2.16 8.62 0.57
CA GLY A 245 -3.60 8.53 0.80
C GLY A 245 -3.91 8.38 2.30
N ALA A 246 -4.75 7.41 2.63
CA ALA A 246 -5.07 7.06 4.01
C ALA A 246 -4.02 6.18 4.71
N ASP A 247 -2.97 5.75 4.00
CA ASP A 247 -1.97 4.81 4.50
C ASP A 247 -0.71 5.50 5.03
N ILE A 248 -0.30 5.12 6.24
CA ILE A 248 0.96 5.60 6.84
C ILE A 248 2.07 4.57 6.63
N TYR A 249 3.12 4.98 5.95
CA TYR A 249 4.38 4.28 5.77
C TYR A 249 5.37 4.81 6.82
N GLY A 250 5.94 3.89 7.57
CA GLY A 250 6.91 4.19 8.60
C GLY A 250 8.33 4.03 8.11
N SER A 251 9.27 4.19 9.02
CA SER A 251 10.68 3.91 8.81
C SER A 251 11.28 3.33 10.09
N VAL A 252 12.45 2.70 10.00
CA VAL A 252 13.17 2.21 11.18
C VAL A 252 13.45 3.34 12.18
N GLN A 253 13.72 4.55 11.69
CA GLN A 253 13.93 5.74 12.52
C GLN A 253 12.70 6.10 13.38
N ALA A 254 11.50 5.82 12.89
CA ALA A 254 10.26 6.02 13.63
C ALA A 254 9.87 4.73 14.36
N ALA A 255 10.49 4.44 15.51
CA ALA A 255 10.32 3.18 16.25
C ALA A 255 8.85 2.74 16.46
N ARG A 256 7.93 3.68 16.72
CA ARG A 256 6.47 3.37 16.86
C ARG A 256 5.82 2.85 15.58
N HIS A 257 6.47 3.06 14.44
CA HIS A 257 6.01 2.77 13.08
C HIS A 257 6.97 1.85 12.32
N GLU A 258 7.91 1.18 13.00
CA GLU A 258 8.87 0.27 12.37
C GLU A 258 8.17 -0.85 11.57
N LYS A 259 7.05 -1.39 12.09
CA LYS A 259 6.25 -2.41 11.40
C LYS A 259 5.63 -1.93 10.08
N SER A 260 5.55 -0.62 9.88
CA SER A 260 5.08 0.00 8.64
C SER A 260 6.23 0.46 7.72
N SER A 261 7.48 0.08 8.02
CA SER A 261 8.66 0.37 7.18
C SER A 261 8.88 -0.60 6.02
N TYR A 262 8.12 -1.71 6.00
CA TYR A 262 8.23 -2.74 4.99
C TYR A 262 7.47 -2.36 3.72
N ILE A 263 8.21 -2.18 2.62
CA ILE A 263 7.69 -1.72 1.34
C ILE A 263 7.99 -2.69 0.21
N LEU A 264 7.16 -2.66 -0.82
CA LEU A 264 7.44 -3.24 -2.11
C LEU A 264 7.73 -2.11 -3.09
N ALA A 265 8.83 -2.21 -3.82
CA ALA A 265 9.21 -1.25 -4.85
C ALA A 265 9.57 -1.96 -6.15
N ARG A 266 9.41 -1.24 -7.25
CA ARG A 266 9.67 -1.71 -8.60
C ARG A 266 11.14 -1.49 -8.98
N PHE A 267 11.75 -2.48 -9.61
CA PHE A 267 13.11 -2.44 -10.15
C PHE A 267 13.10 -2.83 -11.62
N VAL A 268 13.72 -2.01 -12.46
CA VAL A 268 14.04 -2.37 -13.85
C VAL A 268 15.39 -3.07 -13.82
N GLN A 269 15.44 -4.31 -14.31
CA GLN A 269 16.67 -5.08 -14.46
C GLN A 269 17.40 -4.70 -15.76
N GLU A 270 18.65 -5.13 -15.90
CA GLU A 270 19.48 -4.86 -17.08
C GLU A 270 18.89 -5.41 -18.39
N ASP A 271 18.07 -6.46 -18.30
CA ASP A 271 17.34 -7.06 -19.45
C ASP A 271 16.03 -6.32 -19.78
N GLY A 272 15.74 -5.22 -19.09
CA GLY A 272 14.50 -4.45 -19.20
C GLY A 272 13.31 -5.11 -18.49
N SER A 273 13.50 -6.25 -17.82
CA SER A 273 12.44 -6.87 -17.02
C SER A 273 12.17 -6.05 -15.76
N ILE A 274 10.90 -6.01 -15.36
CA ILE A 274 10.47 -5.30 -14.17
C ILE A 274 10.21 -6.33 -13.07
N ASP A 275 10.97 -6.26 -11.98
CA ASP A 275 10.78 -7.10 -10.80
C ASP A 275 10.41 -6.27 -9.57
N ILE A 276 9.74 -6.88 -8.60
CA ILE A 276 9.27 -6.23 -7.39
C ILE A 276 10.08 -6.74 -6.21
N TYR A 277 10.83 -5.85 -5.56
CA TYR A 277 11.66 -6.20 -4.41
C TYR A 277 11.04 -5.73 -3.10
N PRO A 278 11.06 -6.59 -2.06
CA PRO A 278 10.77 -6.20 -0.69
C PRO A 278 11.96 -5.48 -0.07
N GLY A 279 11.68 -4.34 0.55
CA GLY A 279 12.67 -3.53 1.25
C GLY A 279 12.18 -3.03 2.60
N GLN A 280 13.12 -2.59 3.43
CA GLN A 280 12.86 -1.92 4.69
C GLN A 280 13.38 -0.48 4.64
N VAL A 281 12.46 0.48 4.76
CA VAL A 281 12.78 1.90 4.75
C VAL A 281 13.52 2.29 6.05
N GLN A 282 14.73 2.82 5.89
CA GLN A 282 15.52 3.34 7.00
C GLN A 282 15.03 4.73 7.43
N PHE A 283 14.81 5.62 6.46
CA PHE A 283 14.18 6.93 6.63
C PHE A 283 13.79 7.54 5.27
N TYR A 284 12.91 8.55 5.32
CA TYR A 284 12.58 9.41 4.19
C TYR A 284 13.33 10.74 4.33
N PHE A 285 13.62 11.43 3.24
CA PHE A 285 14.29 12.72 3.29
C PHE A 285 13.99 13.61 2.10
N GLU A 286 14.08 14.92 2.34
CA GLU A 286 14.14 15.94 1.30
C GLU A 286 15.59 16.38 1.12
N HIS A 287 16.03 16.48 -0.13
CA HIS A 287 17.36 16.97 -0.49
C HIS A 287 17.27 17.95 -1.65
N THR A 288 17.92 19.10 -1.51
CA THR A 288 17.91 20.17 -2.51
C THR A 288 19.24 20.23 -3.23
N ILE A 289 19.21 20.08 -4.55
CA ILE A 289 20.36 20.29 -5.43
C ILE A 289 20.26 21.64 -6.14
N TYR A 290 21.42 22.18 -6.53
CA TYR A 290 21.53 23.42 -7.29
C TYR A 290 22.16 23.10 -8.64
N LEU A 291 21.33 23.07 -9.70
CA LEU A 291 21.79 22.80 -11.05
C LEU A 291 22.54 24.03 -11.62
N LYS A 292 23.38 23.80 -12.63
CA LYS A 292 24.19 24.84 -13.29
C LYS A 292 23.37 26.03 -13.81
N ASN A 293 22.09 25.80 -14.12
CA ASN A 293 21.16 26.83 -14.61
C ASN A 293 20.57 27.73 -13.50
N SER A 294 21.18 27.78 -12.31
CA SER A 294 20.68 28.52 -11.12
C SER A 294 19.30 28.06 -10.62
N ARG A 295 18.85 26.88 -11.05
CA ARG A 295 17.60 26.26 -10.59
C ARG A 295 17.89 25.37 -9.40
N SER A 296 17.16 25.59 -8.29
CA SER A 296 17.13 24.65 -7.19
C SER A 296 16.01 23.63 -7.39
N LEU A 297 16.31 22.36 -7.12
CA LEU A 297 15.34 21.26 -7.17
C LEU A 297 15.40 20.48 -5.87
N THR A 298 14.24 20.38 -5.21
CA THR A 298 14.07 19.56 -4.01
C THR A 298 13.51 18.20 -4.40
N HIS A 299 14.25 17.16 -4.03
CA HIS A 299 13.90 15.77 -4.25
C HIS A 299 13.36 15.17 -2.97
N THR A 300 12.28 14.39 -3.08
CA THR A 300 11.74 13.58 -1.99
C THR A 300 12.11 12.12 -2.20
N LEU A 301 12.99 11.61 -1.35
CA LEU A 301 13.65 10.30 -1.52
C LEU A 301 13.45 9.42 -0.28
N ALA A 302 13.65 8.12 -0.45
CA ALA A 302 13.68 7.14 0.62
C ALA A 302 15.00 6.36 0.58
N LEU A 303 15.62 6.16 1.74
CA LEU A 303 16.72 5.21 1.89
C LEU A 303 16.15 3.86 2.33
N VAL A 304 16.44 2.82 1.56
CA VAL A 304 15.86 1.49 1.71
C VAL A 304 16.95 0.43 1.74
N LYS A 305 16.80 -0.57 2.60
CA LYS A 305 17.60 -1.80 2.55
C LYS A 305 16.79 -2.91 1.90
N TRP A 306 17.35 -3.57 0.89
CA TRP A 306 16.69 -4.61 0.11
C TRP A 306 16.98 -6.01 0.67
N TYR A 307 15.93 -6.82 0.87
CA TYR A 307 16.10 -8.20 1.32
C TYR A 307 16.62 -9.09 0.18
N ARG A 308 17.40 -10.12 0.51
CA ARG A 308 17.87 -11.09 -0.49
C ARG A 308 16.83 -12.20 -0.72
N PRO A 309 16.55 -12.57 -1.98
CA PRO A 309 15.61 -13.62 -2.29
C PRO A 309 16.17 -14.99 -1.90
N VAL A 310 15.28 -15.93 -1.60
CA VAL A 310 15.67 -17.34 -1.54
C VAL A 310 15.93 -17.82 -2.96
N GLN A 311 17.15 -18.35 -3.19
CA GLN A 311 17.60 -18.76 -4.52
C GLN A 311 16.86 -20.01 -5.05
N ASP A 312 16.47 -20.91 -4.15
CA ASP A 312 15.71 -22.09 -4.54
C ASP A 312 14.26 -21.72 -4.87
N HIS A 313 13.88 -21.91 -6.14
CA HIS A 313 12.57 -21.52 -6.66
C HIS A 313 11.41 -22.17 -5.90
N ARG A 314 11.51 -23.48 -5.61
CA ARG A 314 10.46 -24.23 -4.90
C ARG A 314 10.29 -23.75 -3.46
N THR A 315 11.38 -23.31 -2.83
CA THR A 315 11.34 -22.72 -1.49
C THR A 315 10.79 -21.29 -1.53
N ARG A 316 11.24 -20.45 -2.48
CA ARG A 316 10.74 -19.08 -2.63
C ARG A 316 9.22 -19.05 -2.83
N TYR A 317 8.70 -19.95 -3.66
CA TYR A 317 7.27 -20.07 -3.97
C TYR A 317 6.64 -21.29 -3.31
N PHE A 318 6.94 -21.52 -2.03
CA PHE A 318 6.50 -22.71 -1.29
C PHE A 318 4.99 -22.97 -1.32
N CYS A 319 4.18 -21.91 -1.37
CA CYS A 319 2.73 -22.00 -1.39
C CYS A 319 2.12 -22.04 -2.82
N GLN A 320 2.93 -22.32 -3.85
CA GLN A 320 2.43 -22.40 -5.22
C GLN A 320 1.59 -23.65 -5.47
N VAL A 321 0.65 -23.55 -6.41
CA VAL A 321 -0.22 -24.63 -6.86
C VAL A 321 -0.11 -24.76 -8.37
N ASP A 322 -0.04 -26.01 -8.85
CA ASP A 322 0.04 -26.36 -10.29
C ASP A 322 1.20 -25.71 -11.04
N ASP A 323 2.32 -25.48 -10.35
CA ASP A 323 3.52 -24.80 -10.87
C ASP A 323 3.24 -23.40 -11.45
N ASP A 324 2.12 -22.78 -11.04
CA ASP A 324 1.77 -21.41 -11.38
C ASP A 324 2.27 -20.46 -10.30
N ILE A 325 3.32 -19.68 -10.58
CA ILE A 325 3.88 -18.68 -9.67
C ILE A 325 2.82 -17.64 -9.28
N LYS A 326 1.90 -17.29 -10.20
CA LYS A 326 0.82 -16.31 -9.94
C LYS A 326 -0.20 -16.82 -8.92
N SER A 327 -0.19 -18.11 -8.61
CA SER A 327 -0.98 -18.70 -7.54
C SER A 327 -0.37 -18.44 -6.14
N CYS A 328 0.93 -18.11 -6.08
CA CYS A 328 1.64 -17.89 -4.84
C CYS A 328 1.46 -16.44 -4.36
N ASN A 329 0.66 -16.24 -3.31
CA ASN A 329 0.46 -14.91 -2.72
C ASN A 329 1.50 -14.56 -1.65
N VAL A 330 2.40 -15.50 -1.31
CA VAL A 330 3.41 -15.35 -0.28
C VAL A 330 4.73 -15.83 -0.81
N GLU A 331 5.71 -14.94 -0.85
CA GLU A 331 7.07 -15.28 -1.24
C GLU A 331 7.95 -15.45 0.00
N LEU A 332 8.84 -16.43 -0.02
CA LEU A 332 9.85 -16.62 1.01
C LEU A 332 11.17 -15.97 0.61
N TRP A 333 11.66 -15.14 1.52
CA TRP A 333 12.88 -14.36 1.40
C TRP A 333 13.82 -14.70 2.57
N THR A 334 15.09 -14.32 2.42
CA THR A 334 16.04 -14.39 3.54
C THR A 334 15.89 -13.16 4.42
N ASP A 335 16.33 -13.25 5.68
CA ASP A 335 16.38 -12.10 6.58
C ASP A 335 17.66 -11.26 6.39
N GLU A 336 18.42 -11.55 5.34
CA GLU A 336 19.67 -10.87 4.99
C GLU A 336 19.40 -9.75 4.00
N PHE A 337 20.17 -8.66 4.12
CA PHE A 337 20.09 -7.53 3.20
C PHE A 337 21.18 -7.60 2.13
N TYR A 338 20.90 -7.05 0.95
CA TYR A 338 21.95 -6.64 0.04
C TYR A 338 22.79 -5.51 0.65
N ASP A 339 24.04 -5.41 0.20
CA ASP A 339 24.87 -4.25 0.52
C ASP A 339 24.23 -3.00 -0.11
N MET A 340 24.28 -1.87 0.60
CA MET A 340 23.70 -0.63 0.08
C MET A 340 24.47 -0.16 -1.16
N ARG A 341 23.74 0.13 -2.22
CA ARG A 341 24.24 0.69 -3.48
C ARG A 341 23.32 1.83 -3.93
N ARG A 342 23.53 2.40 -5.12
CA ARG A 342 22.70 3.47 -5.70
C ARG A 342 21.20 3.16 -5.62
N ASP A 343 20.84 1.92 -5.88
CA ASP A 343 19.47 1.37 -5.85
C ASP A 343 18.79 1.40 -4.46
N SER A 344 19.56 1.68 -3.40
CA SER A 344 19.06 1.85 -2.03
C SER A 344 18.44 3.23 -1.82
N ILE A 345 18.69 4.19 -2.72
CA ILE A 345 18.04 5.49 -2.74
C ILE A 345 17.01 5.48 -3.87
N ILE A 346 15.73 5.60 -3.51
CA ILE A 346 14.64 5.62 -4.48
C ILE A 346 13.78 6.88 -4.31
N PRO A 347 13.21 7.41 -5.41
CA PRO A 347 12.08 8.33 -5.33
C PRO A 347 10.93 7.68 -4.57
N ILE A 348 10.25 8.43 -3.71
CA ILE A 348 9.09 7.90 -2.96
C ILE A 348 7.96 7.41 -3.89
N HIS A 349 7.93 7.89 -5.12
CA HIS A 349 6.98 7.49 -6.16
C HIS A 349 7.17 6.06 -6.66
N HIS A 350 8.35 5.45 -6.45
CA HIS A 350 8.61 4.06 -6.84
C HIS A 350 8.05 3.03 -5.83
N ILE A 351 7.54 3.50 -4.68
CA ILE A 351 6.91 2.64 -3.67
C ILE A 351 5.55 2.18 -4.18
N LEU A 352 5.41 0.86 -4.40
CA LEU A 352 4.17 0.25 -4.92
C LEU A 352 3.16 -0.05 -3.81
N GLY A 353 3.64 -0.36 -2.61
CA GLY A 353 2.78 -0.75 -1.48
C GLY A 353 3.56 -1.25 -0.27
N LYS A 354 2.83 -1.78 0.70
CA LYS A 354 3.39 -2.38 1.93
C LYS A 354 3.34 -3.90 1.85
N PHE A 355 4.17 -4.55 2.64
CA PHE A 355 4.01 -5.96 2.92
C PHE A 355 4.03 -6.23 4.42
N ILE A 356 3.48 -7.36 4.83
CA ILE A 356 3.63 -7.88 6.17
C ILE A 356 4.74 -8.93 6.18
N ARG A 357 5.69 -8.71 7.08
CA ARG A 357 6.76 -9.65 7.41
C ARG A 357 6.27 -10.66 8.45
N CYS A 358 6.48 -11.94 8.19
CA CYS A 358 6.21 -13.03 9.14
C CYS A 358 7.34 -14.05 9.13
N ASN A 359 7.67 -14.63 10.28
CA ASN A 359 8.63 -15.73 10.36
C ASN A 359 7.96 -17.02 9.90
N PHE A 360 8.54 -17.65 8.89
CA PHE A 360 8.02 -18.87 8.27
C PHE A 360 9.01 -20.01 8.46
N LYS A 361 8.55 -21.13 9.02
CA LYS A 361 9.39 -22.29 9.34
C LYS A 361 9.09 -23.43 8.39
N ILE A 362 10.12 -23.93 7.71
CA ILE A 362 10.03 -25.10 6.82
C ILE A 362 10.79 -26.27 7.43
N GLY A 363 10.15 -27.45 7.40
CA GLY A 363 10.75 -28.72 7.82
C GLY A 363 10.36 -29.15 9.24
N THR A 364 10.35 -30.46 9.47
CA THR A 364 10.00 -31.08 10.77
C THR A 364 11.23 -31.54 11.56
N ARG A 365 12.29 -31.98 10.88
CA ARG A 365 13.54 -32.50 11.51
C ARG A 365 14.72 -31.53 11.44
N LYS A 366 14.83 -30.75 10.36
CA LYS A 366 15.75 -29.62 10.23
C LYS A 366 14.91 -28.40 9.90
N ILE A 367 14.58 -27.63 10.93
CA ILE A 367 13.78 -26.41 10.78
C ILE A 367 14.67 -25.34 10.17
N LYS A 368 14.29 -24.85 8.99
CA LYS A 368 14.86 -23.63 8.41
C LYS A 368 13.86 -22.51 8.57
N GLU A 369 14.33 -21.35 9.03
CA GLU A 369 13.52 -20.15 9.15
C GLU A 369 13.73 -19.24 7.93
N TYR A 370 12.63 -18.72 7.42
CA TYR A 370 12.56 -17.81 6.29
C TYR A 370 11.66 -16.63 6.64
N MET A 371 11.83 -15.54 5.90
CA MET A 371 10.94 -14.39 5.96
C MET A 371 9.82 -14.56 4.92
N ALA A 372 8.57 -14.73 5.37
CA ALA A 372 7.41 -14.63 4.51
C ALA A 372 7.08 -13.16 4.23
N VAL A 373 7.10 -12.80 2.94
CA VAL A 373 6.65 -11.51 2.41
C VAL A 373 5.23 -11.68 1.93
N ILE A 374 4.30 -11.02 2.61
CA ILE A 374 2.88 -11.05 2.27
C ILE A 374 2.49 -9.65 1.79
N PRO A 375 2.40 -9.43 0.46
CA PRO A 375 1.95 -8.16 -0.09
C PRO A 375 0.59 -7.77 0.48
N LEU A 376 0.48 -6.55 0.99
CA LEU A 376 -0.81 -5.97 1.28
C LEU A 376 -1.35 -5.45 -0.04
N ASN A 377 -2.30 -6.18 -0.64
CA ASN A 377 -3.02 -5.71 -1.83
C ASN A 377 -3.50 -4.27 -1.56
N LYS A 378 -3.19 -3.38 -2.52
CA LYS A 378 -3.39 -1.93 -2.43
C LYS A 378 -4.70 -1.60 -1.68
N LYS A 379 -4.52 -1.16 -0.44
CA LYS A 379 -5.39 -0.15 0.15
C LYS A 379 -4.90 1.16 -0.41
N ILE A 380 -5.77 1.85 -1.14
CA ILE A 380 -5.80 3.30 -1.04
C ILE A 380 -7.21 3.53 -0.54
N SER A 381 -7.33 3.56 0.79
CA SER A 381 -8.58 3.27 1.47
C SER A 381 -9.48 4.50 1.54
N PHE A 382 -10.65 4.39 0.90
CA PHE A 382 -11.92 5.14 1.01
C PHE A 382 -11.89 6.64 0.80
#